data_AF-A0A2E7A0W5-F1
#
_entry.id   AF-A0A2E7A0W5-F1
#
_cell.length_a   1.000
_cell.length_b   1.000
_cell.length_c   1.000
_cell.angle_alpha   90.00
_cell.angle_beta   90.00
_cell.angle_gamma   90.00
#
_symmetry.space_group_name_H-M   'P 1'
#
loop_
_entity.id
_entity.type
_entity.pdbx_description
1 polymer ?
#
loop_
_entity_poly.entity_id
_entity_poly.type
_entity_poly.pdbx_seq_one_letter_code
_entity_poly.pdbx_strand_id
1 'polypeptide(L)'
;MISRLGLSISHVFRKLIPDPLVIAILLTLVTILVALAWGRFEPGSDRWLTILDSWQDSKTGIWKLLAFAMQMSMILLTGHVLASTRPVRACIGLVADLPRGTGSAAAMVGFIAAATGLVNWGFGLIVGALLAREVGRRLSERNIKAHYPLIAAAGYMGLLTWHGGLSGSAPLSMTTTTGAEKVLPTAYVSEGGAIKVLDFGIAKDLSQGKTKTGAGMGTVDYMAPEQYTDAKRVDQRADVYALGMT
;
A
#
# COMPACT_ATOMS: atom_id res chain seq x y z
N MET A 1 -0.45 -22.78 -19.05
CA MET A 1 -1.75 -22.95 -18.36
C MET A 1 -2.10 -21.73 -17.49
N ILE A 2 -1.20 -21.28 -16.62
CA ILE A 2 -1.40 -20.10 -15.75
C ILE A 2 -1.71 -18.82 -16.54
N SER A 3 -0.99 -18.56 -17.63
CA SER A 3 -1.24 -17.36 -18.47
C SER A 3 -2.63 -17.33 -19.12
N ARG A 4 -3.14 -18.49 -19.58
CA ARG A 4 -4.48 -18.60 -20.16
C ARG A 4 -5.56 -18.38 -19.11
N LEU A 5 -5.39 -18.96 -17.92
CA LEU A 5 -6.29 -18.75 -16.79
C LEU A 5 -6.35 -17.27 -16.40
N GLY A 6 -5.20 -16.60 -16.29
CA GLY A 6 -5.12 -15.17 -15.99
C GLY A 6 -5.84 -14.29 -17.02
N LEU A 7 -5.69 -14.61 -18.31
CA LEU A 7 -6.39 -13.90 -19.39
C LEU A 7 -7.91 -14.10 -19.33
N SER A 8 -8.37 -15.33 -19.08
CA SER A 8 -9.80 -15.62 -18.93
C SER A 8 -10.43 -14.89 -17.75
N ILE A 9 -9.75 -14.89 -16.58
CA ILE A 9 -10.21 -14.14 -15.40
C ILE A 9 -10.26 -12.64 -15.70
N SER A 10 -9.21 -12.09 -16.34
CA SER A 10 -9.17 -10.67 -16.68
C SER A 10 -10.30 -10.26 -17.63
N HIS A 11 -10.63 -11.09 -18.61
CA HIS A 11 -11.72 -10.81 -19.55
C HIS A 11 -13.08 -10.77 -18.85
N VAL A 12 -13.34 -11.74 -17.97
CA VAL A 12 -14.58 -11.80 -17.18
C VAL A 12 -14.67 -10.61 -16.22
N PHE A 13 -13.59 -10.30 -15.51
CA PHE A 13 -13.51 -9.18 -14.58
C PHE A 13 -13.78 -7.84 -15.27
N ARG A 14 -13.16 -7.58 -16.43
CA ARG A 14 -13.38 -6.36 -17.23
C ARG A 14 -14.80 -6.22 -17.75
N LYS A 15 -15.54 -7.32 -17.92
CA LYS A 15 -16.92 -7.31 -18.39
C LYS A 15 -17.93 -7.12 -17.26
N LEU A 16 -17.61 -7.60 -16.06
CA LEU A 16 -18.53 -7.63 -14.92
C LEU A 16 -18.40 -6.42 -14.00
N ILE A 17 -17.19 -5.91 -13.79
CA ILE A 17 -16.96 -4.91 -12.76
C ILE A 17 -17.17 -3.51 -13.35
N PRO A 18 -18.19 -2.77 -12.86
CA PRO A 18 -18.41 -1.40 -13.30
C PRO A 18 -17.29 -0.49 -12.77
N ASP A 19 -17.21 0.70 -13.36
CA ASP A 19 -16.24 1.70 -12.95
C ASP A 19 -16.38 2.03 -11.44
N PRO A 20 -15.28 2.24 -10.70
CA PRO A 20 -15.33 2.59 -9.27
C PRO A 20 -16.26 3.76 -8.95
N LEU A 21 -16.38 4.75 -9.84
CA LEU A 21 -17.31 5.87 -9.66
C LEU A 21 -18.77 5.41 -9.70
N VAL A 22 -19.11 4.48 -10.58
CA VAL A 22 -20.46 3.90 -10.66
C VAL A 22 -20.79 3.17 -9.37
N ILE A 23 -19.84 2.38 -8.84
CA ILE A 23 -20.00 1.70 -7.55
C ILE A 23 -20.22 2.72 -6.43
N ALA A 24 -19.43 3.79 -6.37
CA ALA A 24 -19.56 4.83 -5.36
C ALA A 24 -20.92 5.54 -5.41
N ILE A 25 -21.42 5.87 -6.61
CA ILE A 25 -22.75 6.47 -6.81
C ILE A 25 -23.84 5.51 -6.34
N LEU A 26 -23.78 4.24 -6.74
CA LEU A 26 -24.77 3.23 -6.34
C LEU A 26 -24.79 3.02 -4.83
N LEU A 27 -23.62 2.91 -4.19
CA LEU A 27 -23.51 2.79 -2.74
C LEU A 27 -24.05 4.03 -2.02
N THR A 28 -23.84 5.22 -2.58
CA THR A 28 -24.40 6.46 -2.04
C THR A 28 -25.93 6.41 -2.07
N LEU A 29 -26.53 6.04 -3.20
CA LEU A 29 -27.98 5.90 -3.34
C LEU A 29 -28.54 4.84 -2.39
N VAL A 30 -27.90 3.68 -2.30
CA VAL A 30 -28.31 2.62 -1.36
C VAL A 30 -28.23 3.12 0.09
N THR A 31 -27.16 3.83 0.45
CA THR A 31 -27.00 4.40 1.80
C THR A 31 -28.11 5.41 2.12
N ILE A 32 -28.48 6.26 1.16
CA ILE A 32 -29.60 7.21 1.30
C ILE A 32 -30.93 6.45 1.50
N LEU A 33 -31.20 5.42 0.71
CA LEU A 33 -32.42 4.62 0.84
C LEU A 33 -32.51 3.91 2.19
N VAL A 34 -31.40 3.32 2.65
CA VAL A 34 -31.30 2.69 3.96
C VAL A 34 -31.49 3.72 5.09
N ALA A 35 -30.89 4.91 4.96
CA ALA A 35 -31.07 6.00 5.92
C ALA A 35 -32.53 6.49 5.97
N LEU A 36 -33.23 6.58 4.84
CA LEU A 36 -34.65 6.95 4.82
C LEU A 36 -35.54 5.88 5.47
N ALA A 37 -35.24 4.60 5.24
CA ALA A 37 -36.03 3.48 5.74
C ALA A 37 -35.80 3.20 7.24
N TRP A 38 -34.56 3.30 7.72
CA TRP A 38 -34.16 2.89 9.08
C TRP A 38 -33.44 3.96 9.90
N GLY A 39 -33.22 5.15 9.35
CA GLY A 39 -32.57 6.24 10.05
C GLY A 39 -33.38 6.76 11.24
N ARG A 40 -32.68 7.17 12.29
CA ARG A 40 -33.27 7.85 13.44
C ARG A 40 -33.12 9.35 13.24
N PHE A 41 -34.24 10.05 13.20
CA PHE A 41 -34.31 11.48 12.96
C PHE A 41 -34.93 12.18 14.17
N GLU A 42 -34.56 13.43 14.41
CA GLU A 42 -35.19 14.24 15.46
C GLU A 42 -36.67 14.47 15.14
N PRO A 43 -37.56 14.46 16.15
CA PRO A 43 -38.98 14.69 15.94
C PRO A 43 -39.23 16.07 15.28
N GLY A 44 -39.90 16.07 14.13
CA GLY A 44 -40.24 17.30 13.39
C GLY A 44 -39.17 17.78 12.41
N SER A 45 -38.02 17.11 12.28
CA SER A 45 -37.04 17.45 11.25
C SER A 45 -37.42 16.88 9.88
N ASP A 46 -37.05 17.59 8.81
CA ASP A 46 -37.15 17.06 7.45
C ASP A 46 -36.06 16.00 7.25
N ARG A 47 -36.49 14.75 7.04
CA ARG A 47 -35.58 13.61 6.90
C ARG A 47 -34.67 13.75 5.67
N TRP A 48 -35.18 14.30 4.57
CA TRP A 48 -34.41 14.46 3.35
C TRP A 48 -33.32 15.51 3.51
N LEU A 49 -33.67 16.68 4.06
CA LEU A 49 -32.69 17.73 4.36
C LEU A 49 -31.63 17.24 5.35
N THR A 50 -32.03 16.51 6.39
CA THR A 50 -31.09 15.95 7.38
C THR A 50 -30.07 15.00 6.73
N ILE A 51 -30.51 14.14 5.80
CA ILE A 51 -29.62 13.23 5.06
C ILE A 51 -28.72 14.03 4.11
N LEU A 52 -29.26 15.01 3.39
CA LEU A 52 -28.49 15.82 2.47
C LEU A 52 -27.39 16.60 3.22
N ASP A 53 -27.73 17.19 4.36
CA ASP A 53 -26.80 17.90 5.25
C ASP A 53 -25.71 16.98 5.77
N SER A 54 -26.07 15.75 6.16
CA SER A 54 -25.09 14.75 6.58
C SER A 54 -24.17 14.31 5.43
N TRP A 55 -24.72 14.19 4.21
CA TRP A 55 -23.94 13.79 3.03
C TRP A 55 -22.98 14.88 2.55
N GLN A 56 -23.41 16.15 2.58
CA GLN A 56 -22.57 17.29 2.21
C GLN A 56 -21.68 17.80 3.36
N ASP A 57 -21.74 17.20 4.54
CA ASP A 57 -20.96 17.67 5.68
C ASP A 57 -19.45 17.57 5.41
N SER A 58 -18.73 18.61 5.83
CA SER A 58 -17.29 18.73 5.60
C SER A 58 -16.45 17.79 6.46
N LYS A 59 -16.98 17.34 7.61
CA LYS A 59 -16.24 16.53 8.60
C LYS A 59 -16.54 15.04 8.47
N THR A 60 -17.75 14.70 8.06
CA THR A 60 -18.28 13.32 8.08
C THR A 60 -18.82 12.87 6.72
N GLY A 61 -19.20 13.81 5.85
CA GLY A 61 -19.75 13.55 4.54
C GLY A 61 -18.70 13.42 3.43
N ILE A 62 -19.15 13.65 2.19
CA ILE A 62 -18.38 13.41 0.96
C ILE A 62 -17.09 14.24 0.88
N TRP A 63 -17.08 15.44 1.47
CA TRP A 63 -15.94 16.35 1.38
C TRP A 63 -14.81 16.04 2.36
N LYS A 64 -15.05 15.16 3.35
CA LYS A 64 -14.06 14.76 4.36
C LYS A 64 -12.73 14.32 3.73
N LEU A 65 -12.82 13.59 2.62
CA LEU A 65 -11.66 13.02 1.94
C LEU A 65 -11.23 13.84 0.73
N LEU A 66 -11.87 14.98 0.40
CA LEU A 66 -11.54 15.75 -0.79
C LEU A 66 -10.09 16.25 -0.75
N ALA A 67 -9.69 16.90 0.35
CA ALA A 67 -8.33 17.41 0.51
C ALA A 67 -7.29 16.28 0.41
N PHE A 68 -7.56 15.16 1.08
CA PHE A 68 -6.71 13.97 1.03
C PHE A 68 -6.64 13.38 -0.40
N ALA A 69 -7.77 13.22 -1.09
CA ALA A 69 -7.81 12.70 -2.45
C ALA A 69 -7.09 13.62 -3.44
N MET A 70 -7.22 14.94 -3.28
CA MET A 70 -6.48 15.93 -4.08
C MET A 70 -4.98 15.85 -3.85
N GLN A 71 -4.54 15.69 -2.59
CA GLN A 71 -3.13 15.48 -2.26
C GLN A 71 -2.58 14.22 -2.94
N MET A 72 -3.29 13.09 -2.83
CA MET A 72 -2.88 11.83 -3.46
C MET A 72 -2.86 11.93 -4.99
N SER A 73 -3.85 12.60 -5.60
CA SER A 73 -3.90 12.84 -7.05
C SER A 73 -2.73 13.71 -7.53
N MET A 74 -2.39 14.76 -6.77
CA MET A 74 -1.24 15.61 -7.07
C MET A 74 0.07 14.86 -6.96
N ILE A 75 0.26 14.00 -5.96
CA ILE A 75 1.48 13.19 -5.83
C ILE A 75 1.65 12.28 -7.07
N LEU A 76 0.59 11.60 -7.50
CA LEU A 76 0.64 10.76 -8.71
C LEU A 76 0.87 11.57 -9.99
N LEU A 77 0.15 12.67 -10.17
CA LEU A 77 0.29 13.51 -11.37
C LEU A 77 1.69 14.12 -11.46
N THR A 78 2.17 14.72 -10.38
CA THR A 78 3.51 15.33 -10.35
C THR A 78 4.61 14.29 -10.48
N GLY A 79 4.47 13.12 -9.84
CA GLY A 79 5.36 11.98 -10.02
C GLY A 79 5.42 11.52 -11.48
N HIS A 80 4.26 11.44 -12.15
CA HIS A 80 4.17 11.12 -13.58
C HIS A 80 4.81 12.18 -14.49
N VAL A 81 4.52 13.46 -14.22
CA VAL A 81 5.08 14.58 -14.98
C VAL A 81 6.61 14.57 -14.86
N LEU A 82 7.14 14.43 -13.65
CA LEU A 82 8.58 14.35 -13.40
C LEU A 82 9.21 13.15 -14.13
N ALA A 83 8.61 11.97 -14.01
CA ALA A 83 9.09 10.76 -14.69
C ALA A 83 9.06 10.86 -16.22
N SER A 84 8.17 11.70 -16.76
CA SER A 84 8.03 11.92 -18.19
C SER A 84 9.00 12.96 -18.77
N THR A 85 9.74 13.69 -17.93
CA THR A 85 10.71 14.70 -18.37
C THR A 85 11.83 14.11 -19.22
N ARG A 86 12.41 14.93 -20.11
CA ARG A 86 13.53 14.52 -20.97
C ARG A 86 14.74 13.98 -20.19
N PRO A 87 15.18 14.60 -19.07
CA PRO A 87 16.33 14.10 -18.31
C PRO A 87 16.08 12.71 -17.72
N VAL A 88 14.91 12.46 -17.13
CA VAL A 88 14.59 11.15 -16.54
C VAL A 88 14.51 10.10 -17.64
N ARG A 89 13.86 10.38 -18.78
CA ARG A 89 13.82 9.45 -19.92
C ARG A 89 15.21 9.13 -20.46
N ALA A 90 16.10 10.12 -20.53
CA ALA A 90 17.49 9.90 -20.95
C ALA A 90 18.23 8.97 -19.96
N CYS A 91 18.11 9.22 -18.65
CA CYS A 91 18.68 8.35 -17.62
C CYS A 91 18.13 6.92 -17.70
N ILE A 92 16.81 6.76 -17.87
CA ILE A 92 16.19 5.44 -18.06
C ILE A 92 16.79 4.72 -19.28
N GLY A 93 16.98 5.43 -20.39
CA GLY A 93 17.61 4.87 -21.59
C GLY A 93 19.03 4.39 -21.35
N LEU A 94 19.87 5.21 -20.69
CA LEU A 94 21.25 4.86 -20.34
C LEU A 94 21.31 3.61 -19.47
N VAL A 95 20.45 3.56 -18.46
CA VAL A 95 20.42 2.44 -17.51
C VAL A 95 19.86 1.17 -18.16
N ALA A 96 18.90 1.30 -19.08
CA ALA A 96 18.27 0.16 -19.74
C ALA A 96 19.22 -0.65 -20.64
N ASP A 97 20.35 -0.09 -21.05
CA ASP A 97 21.37 -0.78 -21.84
C ASP A 97 22.33 -1.63 -20.97
N LEU A 98 22.33 -1.49 -19.64
CA LEU A 98 23.24 -2.23 -18.75
C LEU A 98 22.93 -3.73 -18.62
N PRO A 99 21.66 -4.18 -18.45
CA PRO A 99 21.37 -5.59 -18.20
C PRO A 99 21.73 -6.49 -19.38
N ARG A 100 22.22 -7.69 -19.06
CA ARG A 100 22.64 -8.71 -20.04
C ARG A 100 21.81 -9.99 -20.00
N GLY A 101 20.75 -10.01 -19.19
CA GLY A 101 19.85 -11.15 -19.07
C GLY A 101 18.75 -10.91 -18.04
N THR A 102 17.80 -11.85 -17.96
CA THR A 102 16.60 -11.75 -17.12
C THR A 102 16.90 -11.39 -15.66
N GLY A 103 17.85 -12.08 -15.02
CA GLY A 103 18.17 -11.86 -13.60
C GLY A 103 18.71 -10.45 -13.35
N SER A 104 19.72 -10.03 -14.12
CA SER A 104 20.27 -8.66 -14.03
C SER A 104 19.24 -7.58 -14.31
N ALA A 105 18.32 -7.84 -15.25
CA ALA A 105 17.25 -6.91 -15.62
C ALA A 105 16.24 -6.76 -14.48
N ALA A 106 15.74 -7.88 -13.95
CA ALA A 106 14.81 -7.88 -12.83
C ALA A 106 15.42 -7.24 -11.58
N ALA A 107 16.66 -7.60 -11.23
CA ALA A 107 17.35 -7.03 -10.07
C ALA A 107 17.53 -5.51 -10.19
N MET A 108 18.01 -5.03 -11.34
CA MET A 108 18.23 -3.60 -11.56
C MET A 108 16.92 -2.80 -11.59
N VAL A 109 15.91 -3.29 -12.31
CA VAL A 109 14.59 -2.66 -12.36
C VAL A 109 13.97 -2.60 -10.97
N GLY A 110 14.01 -3.72 -10.24
CA GLY A 110 13.44 -3.80 -8.89
C GLY A 110 14.15 -2.89 -7.89
N PHE A 111 15.48 -2.85 -7.92
CA PHE A 111 16.28 -1.97 -7.07
C PHE A 111 15.96 -0.49 -7.33
N ILE A 112 15.94 -0.07 -8.60
CA ILE A 112 15.67 1.33 -8.95
C ILE A 112 14.22 1.70 -8.62
N ALA A 113 13.26 0.80 -8.88
CA ALA A 113 11.86 1.02 -8.49
C ALA A 113 11.73 1.17 -6.96
N ALA A 114 12.38 0.31 -6.18
CA ALA A 114 12.39 0.37 -4.73
C ALA A 114 13.04 1.66 -4.20
N ALA A 115 14.20 2.05 -4.73
CA ALA A 115 14.91 3.26 -4.33
C ALA A 115 14.14 4.53 -4.66
N THR A 116 13.58 4.62 -5.87
CA THR A 116 12.76 5.77 -6.28
C THR A 116 11.44 5.83 -5.53
N GLY A 117 10.83 4.68 -5.23
CA GLY A 117 9.63 4.58 -4.39
C GLY A 117 9.87 5.01 -2.94
N LEU A 118 11.06 4.75 -2.39
CA LEU A 118 11.47 5.20 -1.07
C LEU A 118 11.54 6.74 -1.00
N VAL A 119 12.00 7.39 -2.06
CA VAL A 119 12.07 8.86 -2.13
C VAL A 119 10.69 9.45 -2.35
N ASN A 120 9.98 8.98 -3.38
CA ASN A 120 8.64 9.44 -3.72
C ASN A 120 7.81 8.29 -4.30
N TRP A 121 6.75 7.89 -3.59
CA TRP A 121 5.97 6.71 -3.95
C TRP A 121 5.29 6.85 -5.34
N GLY A 122 4.78 8.04 -5.67
CA GLY A 122 4.12 8.31 -6.96
C GLY A 122 5.11 8.30 -8.13
N PHE A 123 6.30 8.87 -7.95
CA PHE A 123 7.39 8.85 -8.93
C PHE A 123 7.93 7.43 -9.16
N GLY A 124 8.22 6.70 -8.08
CA GLY A 124 8.78 5.34 -8.16
C GLY A 124 7.86 4.36 -8.90
N LEU A 125 6.55 4.49 -8.73
CA LEU A 125 5.54 3.74 -9.47
C LEU A 125 5.68 3.91 -10.99
N ILE A 126 5.82 5.15 -11.45
CA ILE A 126 5.90 5.47 -12.88
C ILE A 126 7.27 5.07 -13.43
N VAL A 127 8.36 5.36 -12.70
CA VAL A 127 9.72 4.98 -13.11
C VAL A 127 9.86 3.47 -13.23
N GLY A 128 9.36 2.69 -12.26
CA GLY A 128 9.41 1.23 -12.32
C GLY A 128 8.77 0.66 -13.58
N ALA A 129 7.58 1.17 -13.95
CA ALA A 129 6.88 0.76 -15.17
C ALA A 129 7.62 1.19 -16.46
N LEU A 130 8.08 2.44 -16.52
CA LEU A 130 8.79 2.96 -17.70
C LEU A 130 10.13 2.24 -17.91
N LEU A 131 10.88 2.00 -16.83
CA LEU A 131 12.16 1.32 -16.86
C LEU A 131 12.00 -0.16 -17.23
N ALA A 132 11.02 -0.87 -16.66
CA ALA A 132 10.74 -2.26 -17.03
C ALA A 132 10.43 -2.42 -18.52
N ARG A 133 9.60 -1.52 -19.06
CA ARG A 133 9.27 -1.48 -20.49
C ARG A 133 10.51 -1.22 -21.36
N GLU A 134 11.31 -0.22 -20.99
CA GLU A 134 12.50 0.15 -21.75
C GLU A 134 13.58 -0.93 -21.71
N VAL A 135 13.86 -1.51 -20.54
CA VAL A 135 14.79 -2.64 -20.38
C VAL A 135 14.35 -3.83 -21.24
N GLY A 136 13.05 -4.17 -21.22
CA GLY A 136 12.49 -5.22 -22.07
C GLY A 136 12.71 -4.95 -23.55
N ARG A 137 12.47 -3.72 -24.00
CA ARG A 137 12.72 -3.28 -25.39
C ARG A 137 14.19 -3.41 -25.77
N ARG A 138 15.12 -2.88 -24.96
CA ARG A 138 16.57 -2.93 -25.21
C ARG A 138 17.14 -4.34 -25.24
N LEU A 139 16.63 -5.24 -24.41
CA LEU A 139 17.02 -6.65 -24.45
C LEU A 139 16.55 -7.32 -25.75
N SER A 140 15.31 -7.04 -26.16
CA SER A 140 14.77 -7.54 -27.43
C SER A 140 15.56 -7.03 -28.64
N GLU A 141 15.90 -5.74 -28.68
CA GLU A 141 16.68 -5.12 -29.77
C GLU A 141 18.09 -5.71 -29.89
N ARG A 142 18.68 -6.13 -28.77
CA ARG A 142 19.99 -6.79 -28.72
C ARG A 142 19.91 -8.31 -28.89
N ASN A 143 18.73 -8.85 -29.25
CA ASN A 143 18.48 -10.29 -29.39
C ASN A 143 18.79 -11.10 -28.11
N ILE A 144 18.69 -10.49 -26.93
CA ILE A 144 18.87 -11.16 -25.64
C ILE A 144 17.52 -11.71 -25.18
N LYS A 145 17.40 -13.04 -25.12
CA LYS A 145 16.18 -13.69 -24.61
C LYS A 145 16.01 -13.36 -23.12
N ALA A 146 14.92 -12.68 -22.78
CA ALA A 146 14.59 -12.32 -21.41
C ALA A 146 13.10 -12.55 -21.09
N HIS A 147 12.82 -12.93 -19.85
CA HIS A 147 11.44 -13.15 -19.40
C HIS A 147 10.76 -11.81 -19.04
N TYR A 148 10.20 -11.13 -20.04
CA TYR A 148 9.59 -9.80 -19.89
C TYR A 148 8.58 -9.68 -18.73
N PRO A 149 7.66 -10.63 -18.49
CA PRO A 149 6.73 -10.53 -17.36
C PRO A 149 7.42 -10.46 -15.99
N LEU A 150 8.60 -11.08 -15.84
CA LEU A 150 9.35 -11.03 -14.59
C LEU A 150 10.00 -9.65 -14.40
N ILE A 151 10.50 -9.06 -15.49
CA ILE A 151 11.04 -7.69 -15.48
C ILE A 151 9.94 -6.68 -15.15
N ALA A 152 8.74 -6.87 -15.73
CA ALA A 152 7.57 -6.06 -15.41
C ALA A 152 7.15 -6.22 -13.94
N ALA A 153 7.13 -7.46 -13.42
CA ALA A 153 6.86 -7.73 -12.01
C ALA A 153 7.88 -7.04 -11.09
N ALA A 154 9.17 -7.06 -11.45
CA ALA A 154 10.20 -6.34 -10.69
C ALA A 154 9.96 -4.83 -10.64
N GLY A 155 9.37 -4.23 -11.68
CA GLY A 155 8.97 -2.82 -11.67
C GLY A 155 7.98 -2.46 -10.57
N TYR A 156 7.21 -3.43 -10.07
CA TYR A 156 6.31 -3.25 -8.93
C TYR A 156 7.02 -3.31 -7.56
N MET A 157 8.32 -3.61 -7.48
CA MET A 157 9.04 -3.61 -6.19
C MET A 157 9.07 -2.23 -5.52
N GLY A 158 8.91 -1.15 -6.29
CA GLY A 158 8.67 0.19 -5.74
C GLY A 158 7.44 0.25 -4.83
N LEU A 159 6.49 -0.67 -5.03
CA LEU A 159 5.34 -0.78 -4.15
C LEU A 159 5.64 -1.46 -2.80
N LEU A 160 6.73 -2.21 -2.68
CA LEU A 160 7.06 -2.85 -1.41
C LEU A 160 7.66 -1.85 -0.41
N THR A 161 8.39 -0.85 -0.92
CA THR A 161 9.10 0.14 -0.08
C THR A 161 8.33 1.45 0.09
N TRP A 162 7.26 1.66 -0.67
CA TRP A 162 6.52 2.94 -0.73
C TRP A 162 6.03 3.40 0.65
N HIS A 163 5.52 2.47 1.46
CA HIS A 163 4.90 2.79 2.74
C HIS A 163 5.92 3.22 3.80
N GLY A 164 7.17 2.72 3.72
CA GLY A 164 8.27 3.09 4.60
C GLY A 164 9.14 4.24 4.07
N GLY A 165 8.80 4.80 2.90
CA GLY A 165 9.56 5.87 2.27
C GLY A 165 9.35 7.25 2.91
N LEU A 166 10.18 8.21 2.50
CA LEU A 166 10.15 9.61 2.94
C LEU A 166 8.82 10.33 2.63
N SER A 167 8.11 9.83 1.61
CA SER A 167 6.81 10.35 1.17
C SER A 167 5.62 9.52 1.66
N GLY A 168 5.86 8.52 2.51
CA GLY A 168 4.82 7.65 3.06
C GLY A 168 3.90 8.41 4.01
N SER A 169 2.58 8.25 3.86
CA SER A 169 1.59 8.96 4.70
C SER A 169 1.71 8.62 6.19
N ALA A 170 2.01 7.37 6.52
CA ALA A 170 2.21 6.93 7.91
C ALA A 170 3.50 7.53 8.51
N PRO A 171 4.70 7.37 7.91
CA PRO A 171 5.91 8.05 8.36
C PRO A 171 5.74 9.57 8.54
N LEU A 172 5.13 10.25 7.57
CA LEU A 172 4.89 11.70 7.63
C LEU A 172 3.89 12.09 8.73
N SER A 173 2.92 11.24 9.04
CA SER A 173 2.00 11.52 10.15
C SER A 173 2.73 11.43 11.50
N MET A 174 3.73 10.56 11.61
CA MET A 174 4.50 10.36 12.84
C MET A 174 5.53 11.47 13.13
N THR A 175 5.85 12.34 12.16
CA THR A 175 6.80 13.44 12.36
C THR A 175 6.21 14.66 13.04
N THR A 176 4.91 14.66 13.35
CA THR A 176 4.22 15.73 14.08
C THR A 176 3.58 15.17 15.34
N THR A 177 3.58 15.94 16.44
CA THR A 177 2.94 15.55 17.70
C THR A 177 1.46 15.19 17.48
N THR A 178 0.72 16.06 16.78
CA THR A 178 -0.70 15.87 16.48
C THR A 178 -0.98 14.64 15.61
N GLY A 179 -0.07 14.28 14.70
CA GLY A 179 -0.21 13.08 13.90
C GLY A 179 0.17 11.82 14.68
N ALA A 180 1.23 11.87 15.48
CA ALA A 180 1.67 10.77 16.34
C ALA A 180 0.64 10.43 17.42
N GLU A 181 -0.02 11.42 18.03
CA GLU A 181 -1.09 11.24 19.04
C GLU A 181 -2.32 10.48 18.52
N LYS A 182 -2.50 10.38 17.20
CA LYS A 182 -3.57 9.54 16.61
C LYS A 182 -3.30 8.05 16.77
N VAL A 183 -2.04 7.67 16.99
CA VAL A 183 -1.57 6.27 17.02
C VAL A 183 -0.96 5.95 18.38
N LEU A 184 -0.27 6.91 18.99
CA LEU A 184 0.45 6.76 20.25
C LEU A 184 -0.28 7.45 21.40
N PRO A 185 -0.33 6.83 22.58
CA PRO A 185 -0.73 7.53 23.80
C PRO A 185 0.13 8.76 24.06
N THR A 186 -0.49 9.85 24.51
CA THR A 186 0.14 11.18 24.69
C THR A 186 1.40 11.13 25.55
N ALA A 187 1.42 10.29 26.58
CA ALA A 187 2.58 10.09 27.45
C ALA A 187 3.85 9.62 26.69
N TYR A 188 3.67 8.85 25.60
CA TYR A 188 4.79 8.40 24.78
C TYR A 188 5.25 9.45 23.79
N VAL A 189 4.35 10.32 23.32
CA VAL A 189 4.67 11.41 22.38
C VAL A 189 5.47 12.52 23.06
N SER A 190 5.22 12.79 24.35
CA SER A 190 5.95 13.81 25.13
C SER A 190 7.42 13.47 25.41
N GLU A 191 7.80 12.18 25.37
CA GLU A 191 9.18 11.72 25.60
C GLU A 191 10.00 11.65 24.29
N GLY A 192 9.71 12.53 23.32
CA GLY A 192 10.15 12.45 21.92
C GLY A 192 11.59 11.95 21.68
N GLY A 193 11.75 11.12 20.64
CA GLY A 193 13.05 10.63 20.16
C GLY A 193 13.41 9.20 20.58
N ALA A 194 12.69 8.59 21.53
CA ALA A 194 12.86 7.17 21.85
C ALA A 194 12.00 6.30 20.91
N ILE A 195 12.62 5.32 20.24
CA ILE A 195 11.90 4.23 19.58
C ILE A 195 11.28 3.36 20.68
N LYS A 196 9.95 3.23 20.68
CA LYS A 196 9.21 2.46 21.69
C LYS A 196 8.42 1.35 21.01
N VAL A 197 8.49 0.15 21.59
CA VAL A 197 7.60 -0.96 21.24
C VAL A 197 6.28 -0.75 21.96
N LEU A 198 5.16 -0.88 21.25
CA LEU A 198 3.86 -0.36 21.72
C LEU A 198 2.73 -1.38 21.62
N ASP A 199 2.75 -2.25 20.61
CA ASP A 199 1.72 -3.26 20.43
C ASP A 199 2.10 -4.55 21.17
N PHE A 200 1.65 -4.66 22.41
CA PHE A 200 1.74 -5.86 23.22
C PHE A 200 0.42 -6.66 23.22
N GLY A 201 -0.49 -6.40 22.28
CA GLY A 201 -1.84 -7.00 22.25
C GLY A 201 -1.87 -8.52 22.16
N ILE A 202 -0.76 -9.12 21.71
CA ILE A 202 -0.55 -10.57 21.60
C ILE A 202 0.67 -11.05 22.39
N ALA A 203 1.23 -10.19 23.27
CA ALA A 203 2.39 -10.54 24.06
C ALA A 203 2.04 -11.70 25.02
N LYS A 204 2.91 -12.71 25.05
CA LYS A 204 2.75 -13.88 25.89
C LYS A 204 3.63 -13.75 27.13
N ASP A 205 3.02 -13.84 28.31
CA ASP A 205 3.76 -14.06 29.54
C ASP A 205 4.32 -15.49 29.55
N LEU A 206 5.64 -15.63 29.64
CA LEU A 206 6.32 -16.93 29.67
C LEU A 206 6.00 -17.73 30.95
N SER A 207 5.47 -17.08 31.99
CA SER A 207 5.09 -17.71 33.25
C SER A 207 3.64 -18.22 33.30
N GLN A 208 2.74 -17.73 32.43
CA GLN A 208 1.32 -18.10 32.42
C GLN A 208 0.79 -18.41 31.02
N GLY A 209 0.35 -19.66 30.80
CA GLY A 209 -0.28 -20.08 29.54
C GLY A 209 -1.82 -19.94 29.57
N LYS A 210 -2.37 -18.85 29.03
CA LYS A 210 -3.83 -18.63 28.90
C LYS A 210 -4.39 -18.80 27.47
N THR A 211 -3.55 -19.14 26.49
CA THR A 211 -3.98 -19.26 25.08
C THR A 211 -4.49 -20.66 24.74
N LYS A 212 -5.61 -20.74 24.01
CA LYS A 212 -6.14 -22.00 23.47
C LYS A 212 -5.24 -22.49 22.33
N THR A 213 -4.86 -23.77 22.35
CA THR A 213 -4.08 -24.40 21.28
C THR A 213 -4.85 -24.34 19.96
N GLY A 214 -4.21 -23.88 18.88
CA GLY A 214 -4.81 -23.81 17.53
C GLY A 214 -5.37 -22.44 17.10
N ALA A 215 -5.38 -21.43 17.97
CA ALA A 215 -5.63 -20.05 17.58
C ALA A 215 -4.32 -19.42 17.08
N GLY A 216 -4.10 -19.39 15.76
CA GLY A 216 -3.00 -18.61 15.18
C GLY A 216 -3.19 -17.13 15.53
N MET A 217 -2.19 -16.52 16.15
CA MET A 217 -2.16 -15.10 16.49
C MET A 217 -0.87 -14.46 16.00
N GLY A 218 -0.97 -13.22 15.51
CA GLY A 218 0.16 -12.46 14.96
C GLY A 218 0.16 -12.38 13.43
N THR A 219 1.00 -11.49 12.91
CA THR A 219 1.15 -11.24 11.48
C THR A 219 2.07 -12.28 10.87
N VAL A 220 1.53 -13.06 9.93
CA VAL A 220 2.20 -14.23 9.30
C VAL A 220 3.59 -13.90 8.74
N ASP A 221 3.73 -12.72 8.12
CA ASP A 221 4.96 -12.30 7.43
C ASP A 221 6.16 -12.05 8.36
N TYR A 222 5.92 -11.85 9.66
CA TYR A 222 6.95 -11.60 10.68
C TYR A 222 7.15 -12.78 11.63
N MET A 223 6.40 -13.87 11.40
CA MET A 223 6.30 -14.97 12.34
C MET A 223 7.45 -15.95 12.11
N ALA A 224 8.20 -16.26 13.17
CA ALA A 224 9.32 -17.17 13.11
C ALA A 224 8.87 -18.61 12.78
N PRO A 225 9.65 -19.41 12.04
CA PRO A 225 9.27 -20.77 11.65
C PRO A 225 8.85 -21.69 12.83
N GLU A 226 9.48 -21.51 13.99
CA GLU A 226 9.17 -22.21 15.23
C GLU A 226 7.77 -21.89 15.77
N GLN A 227 7.20 -20.72 15.48
CA GLN A 227 5.83 -20.35 15.88
C GLN A 227 4.77 -21.17 15.14
N TYR A 228 5.08 -21.62 13.91
CA TYR A 228 4.18 -22.49 13.12
C TYR A 228 4.28 -23.96 13.49
N THR A 229 5.47 -24.40 13.89
CA THR A 229 5.74 -25.81 14.22
C THR A 229 5.41 -26.15 15.68
N ASP A 230 5.80 -25.29 16.63
CA ASP A 230 5.48 -25.46 18.04
C ASP A 230 5.39 -24.11 18.80
N ALA A 231 4.24 -23.45 18.68
CA ALA A 231 3.94 -22.19 19.38
C ALA A 231 4.06 -22.26 20.92
N LYS A 232 4.08 -23.46 21.52
CA LYS A 232 4.18 -23.61 22.98
C LYS A 232 5.61 -23.39 23.46
N ARG A 233 6.61 -23.74 22.64
CA ARG A 233 8.04 -23.71 22.98
C ARG A 233 8.80 -22.52 22.40
N VAL A 234 8.10 -21.58 21.79
CA VAL A 234 8.65 -20.31 21.31
C VAL A 234 9.29 -19.55 22.46
N ASP A 235 10.49 -19.03 22.23
CA ASP A 235 11.25 -18.17 23.14
C ASP A 235 11.62 -16.84 22.46
N GLN A 236 12.40 -16.02 23.16
CA GLN A 236 12.84 -14.69 22.71
C GLN A 236 13.55 -14.64 21.34
N ARG A 237 13.98 -15.78 20.78
CA ARG A 237 14.57 -15.84 19.44
C ARG A 237 13.56 -15.48 18.35
N ALA A 238 12.27 -15.72 18.58
CA ALA A 238 11.22 -15.32 17.66
C ALA A 238 11.12 -13.78 17.54
N ASP A 239 11.38 -13.03 18.62
CA ASP A 239 11.42 -11.57 18.58
C ASP A 239 12.60 -11.06 17.74
N VAL A 240 13.76 -11.73 17.83
CA VAL A 240 14.94 -11.41 17.01
C VAL A 240 14.68 -11.70 15.54
N TYR A 241 13.99 -12.80 15.23
CA TYR A 241 13.57 -13.13 13.87
C TYR A 241 12.62 -12.06 13.32
N ALA A 242 11.58 -11.71 14.07
CA ALA A 242 10.60 -10.69 13.68
C ALA A 242 11.25 -9.33 13.44
N LEU A 243 12.22 -8.95 14.30
CA LEU A 243 13.02 -7.74 14.12
C LEU A 243 13.84 -7.78 12.81
N GLY A 244 14.43 -8.93 12.47
CA GLY A 244 15.18 -9.09 11.22
C GLY A 244 14.32 -9.08 9.95
N MET A 245 13.00 -9.29 10.09
CA MET A 245 12.03 -9.19 8.99
C MET A 245 11.49 -7.76 8.79
N THR A 246 11.83 -6.82 9.69
CA THR A 246 11.45 -5.40 9.62
C THR A 246 12.47 -4.59 8.83
#